data_AF-A0A917KNC2-F1
#
_entry.id   AF-A0A917KNC2-F1
#
_cell.length_a   1.000
_cell.length_b   1.000
_cell.length_c   1.000
_cell.angle_alpha   90.00
_cell.angle_beta   90.00
_cell.angle_gamma   90.00
#
_symmetry.space_group_name_H-M   'P 1'
#
loop_
_entity.id
_entity.type
_entity.pdbx_description
1 polymer ?
#
loop_
_entity_poly.entity_id
_entity_poly.type
_entity_poly.pdbx_seq_one_letter_code
_entity_poly.pdbx_strand_id
1 'polypeptide(L)'
;MNAAHASATARANAAPNSRVGQIASYEQAMLSALALPAFTPTQVAYRNSAIASARAQELDDAANRPLSAAVVARVDSLLGLPPSDPRLGVR
;
A
#
# COMPACT_ATOMS: atom_id res chain seq x y z
N MET A 1 -12.64 -0.52 -14.61
CA MET A 1 -12.76 -1.06 -13.24
C MET A 1 -11.58 -0.57 -12.42
N ASN A 2 -11.83 0.06 -11.26
CA ASN A 2 -10.78 0.51 -10.35
C ASN A 2 -10.37 -0.65 -9.45
N ALA A 3 -9.11 -1.10 -9.54
CA ALA A 3 -8.62 -2.28 -8.83
C ALA A 3 -8.73 -2.18 -7.30
N ALA A 4 -8.59 -0.96 -6.74
CA ALA A 4 -8.82 -0.69 -5.32
C ALA A 4 -10.27 -0.93 -4.86
N HIS A 5 -11.22 -1.03 -5.79
CA HIS A 5 -12.63 -1.32 -5.49
C HIS A 5 -12.97 -2.82 -5.60
N ALA A 6 -12.00 -3.66 -5.95
CA ALA A 6 -12.18 -5.11 -5.98
C ALA A 6 -12.41 -5.62 -4.54
N SER A 7 -13.37 -6.54 -4.37
CA SER A 7 -13.62 -7.18 -3.07
C SER A 7 -12.39 -7.99 -2.62
N ALA A 8 -12.26 -8.25 -1.32
CA ALA A 8 -11.17 -9.08 -0.78
C ALA A 8 -11.08 -10.46 -1.47
N THR A 9 -12.22 -11.07 -1.80
CA THR A 9 -12.27 -12.33 -2.57
C THR A 9 -11.72 -12.18 -3.99
N ALA A 10 -12.01 -11.07 -4.67
CA ALA A 10 -11.48 -10.80 -6.00
C ALA A 10 -9.97 -10.55 -5.96
N ARG A 11 -9.46 -9.91 -4.90
CA ARG A 11 -8.02 -9.70 -4.66
C ARG A 11 -7.29 -11.01 -4.40
N ALA A 12 -7.86 -11.89 -3.56
CA ALA A 12 -7.28 -13.19 -3.25
C ALA A 12 -7.16 -14.14 -4.46
N ASN A 13 -8.00 -13.97 -5.48
CA ASN A 13 -8.02 -14.82 -6.68
C ASN A 13 -7.47 -14.10 -7.94
N ALA A 14 -6.95 -12.87 -7.79
CA ALA A 14 -6.47 -12.10 -8.94
C ALA A 14 -5.17 -12.68 -9.48
N ALA A 15 -5.00 -12.62 -10.80
CA ALA A 15 -3.71 -12.94 -11.41
C ALA A 15 -2.63 -11.97 -10.86
N PRO A 16 -1.43 -12.45 -10.49
CA PRO A 16 -0.40 -11.62 -9.85
C PRO A 16 -0.04 -10.35 -10.64
N ASN A 17 -0.05 -10.46 -11.97
CA ASN A 17 0.35 -9.37 -12.87
C ASN A 17 -0.83 -8.46 -13.27
N SER A 18 -2.04 -8.75 -12.78
CA SER A 18 -3.20 -7.89 -13.03
C SER A 18 -3.18 -6.69 -12.08
N ARG A 19 -3.85 -5.59 -12.46
CA ARG A 19 -4.03 -4.44 -11.57
C ARG A 19 -4.63 -4.80 -10.21
N VAL A 20 -5.50 -5.82 -10.16
CA VAL A 20 -6.09 -6.30 -8.91
C VAL A 20 -5.08 -7.12 -8.09
N GLY A 21 -4.24 -7.91 -8.76
CA GLY A 21 -3.13 -8.64 -8.12
C GLY A 21 -2.08 -7.70 -7.53
N GLN A 22 -1.67 -6.67 -8.26
CA GLN A 22 -0.77 -5.62 -7.75
C GLN A 22 -1.34 -4.93 -6.50
N ILE A 23 -2.63 -4.59 -6.51
CA ILE A 23 -3.29 -4.02 -5.34
C ILE A 23 -3.39 -5.03 -4.17
N ALA A 24 -3.51 -6.33 -4.44
CA ALA A 24 -3.48 -7.38 -3.42
C ALA A 24 -2.07 -7.52 -2.81
N SER A 25 -1.02 -7.48 -3.62
CA SER A 25 0.38 -7.46 -3.17
C SER A 25 0.65 -6.24 -2.30
N TYR A 26 0.19 -5.06 -2.73
CA TYR A 26 0.25 -3.83 -1.96
C TYR A 26 -0.40 -3.96 -0.58
N GLU A 27 -1.64 -4.46 -0.53
CA GLU A 27 -2.38 -4.70 0.71
C GLU A 27 -1.58 -5.59 1.69
N GLN A 28 -1.04 -6.71 1.20
CA GLN A 28 -0.25 -7.64 2.01
C GLN A 28 1.06 -7.02 2.51
N ALA A 29 1.79 -6.31 1.65
CA ALA A 29 3.01 -5.62 2.02
C ALA A 29 2.75 -4.56 3.09
N MET A 30 1.65 -3.83 2.97
CA MET A 30 1.29 -2.78 3.91
C MET A 30 0.83 -3.32 5.26
N LEU A 31 0.05 -4.40 5.29
CA LEU A 31 -0.29 -5.11 6.53
C LEU A 31 0.96 -5.64 7.23
N SER A 32 1.92 -6.19 6.48
CA SER A 32 3.19 -6.68 7.01
C SER A 32 4.04 -5.55 7.59
N ALA A 33 4.11 -4.41 6.89
CA ALA A 33 4.81 -3.23 7.37
C ALA A 33 4.16 -2.68 8.66
N LEU A 34 2.83 -2.57 8.70
CA LEU A 34 2.10 -2.07 9.86
C LEU A 34 2.19 -2.98 11.09
N ALA A 35 2.40 -4.28 10.88
CA ALA A 35 2.64 -5.25 11.95
C ALA A 35 4.05 -5.13 12.59
N LEU A 36 5.00 -4.46 11.94
CA LEU A 36 6.34 -4.24 12.50
C LEU A 36 6.26 -3.45 13.81
N PRO A 37 7.10 -3.71 14.82
CA PRO A 37 7.13 -2.91 16.05
C PRO A 37 7.38 -1.43 15.79
N ALA A 38 6.97 -0.57 16.72
CA ALA A 38 7.22 0.88 16.68
C ALA A 38 7.39 1.49 18.08
N PHE A 39 8.02 0.74 18.99
CA PHE A 39 8.25 1.18 20.37
C PHE A 39 9.48 2.08 20.49
N THR A 40 10.42 1.98 19.55
CA THR A 40 11.64 2.80 19.51
C THR A 40 11.72 3.64 18.23
N PRO A 41 12.48 4.76 18.23
CA PRO A 41 12.68 5.55 17.02
C PRO A 41 13.25 4.75 15.85
N THR A 42 14.17 3.82 16.10
CA THR A 42 14.72 2.92 15.08
C THR A 42 13.65 1.99 14.49
N GLN A 43 12.77 1.46 15.34
CA GLN A 43 11.65 0.62 14.89
C GLN A 43 10.64 1.42 14.06
N VAL A 44 10.30 2.65 14.49
CA VAL A 44 9.45 3.57 13.72
C VAL A 44 10.06 3.87 12.35
N ALA A 45 11.37 4.17 12.29
CA ALA A 45 12.05 4.43 11.03
C ALA A 45 12.04 3.21 10.10
N TYR A 46 12.25 2.01 10.64
CA TYR A 46 12.18 0.76 9.87
C TYR A 46 10.77 0.49 9.34
N ARG A 47 9.74 0.65 10.18
CA ARG A 47 8.33 0.57 9.78
C ARG A 47 8.02 1.58 8.66
N ASN A 48 8.41 2.84 8.84
CA ASN A 48 8.16 3.89 7.85
C ASN A 48 8.86 3.62 6.51
N SER A 49 10.08 3.06 6.56
CA SER A 49 10.81 2.62 5.37
C SER A 49 10.06 1.49 4.64
N ALA A 50 9.59 0.48 5.38
CA ALA A 50 8.81 -0.63 4.80
C ALA A 50 7.49 -0.14 4.16
N ILE A 51 6.80 0.81 4.78
CA ILE A 51 5.61 1.47 4.22
C ILE A 51 5.96 2.22 2.93
N ALA A 52 7.04 3.00 2.94
CA ALA A 52 7.48 3.75 1.77
C ALA A 52 7.87 2.82 0.62
N SER A 53 8.55 1.70 0.90
CA SER A 53 8.89 0.67 -0.09
C SER A 53 7.64 0.00 -0.67
N ALA A 54 6.67 -0.39 0.16
CA ALA A 54 5.42 -1.00 -0.31
C ALA A 54 4.69 -0.08 -1.30
N ARG A 55 4.67 1.23 -1.02
CA ARG A 55 4.09 2.24 -1.91
C ARG A 55 4.91 2.46 -3.18
N ALA A 56 6.22 2.60 -3.05
CA ALA A 56 7.09 2.81 -4.21
C ALA A 56 7.10 1.63 -5.17
N GLN A 57 7.01 0.38 -4.67
CA GLN A 57 7.05 -0.80 -5.53
C GLN A 57 5.71 -1.04 -6.24
N GLU A 58 4.59 -0.88 -5.53
CA GLU A 58 3.29 -1.34 -6.06
C GLU A 58 2.45 -0.22 -6.67
N LEU A 59 2.62 1.02 -6.18
CA LEU A 59 1.85 2.15 -6.66
C LEU A 59 2.59 2.95 -7.76
N ASP A 60 3.92 2.91 -7.83
CA ASP A 60 4.68 3.58 -8.91
C ASP A 60 4.56 2.80 -10.24
N ASP A 61 4.52 1.45 -10.19
CA ASP A 61 4.26 0.60 -11.37
C ASP A 61 2.81 0.69 -11.88
N ALA A 62 1.85 1.01 -10.99
CA ALA A 62 0.43 1.11 -11.33
C ALA A 62 0.00 2.55 -11.70
N ALA A 63 0.73 3.58 -11.27
CA ALA A 63 0.36 4.97 -11.47
C ALA A 63 1.09 5.58 -12.67
N ASN A 64 0.34 5.88 -13.74
CA ASN A 64 0.81 6.73 -14.85
C ASN A 64 1.05 8.21 -14.44
N ARG A 65 1.07 8.53 -13.15
CA ARG A 65 1.17 9.88 -12.57
C ARG A 65 1.92 9.83 -11.23
N PRO A 66 2.54 10.95 -10.79
CA PRO A 66 3.19 11.02 -9.48
C PRO A 66 2.24 10.61 -8.37
N LEU A 67 2.70 9.71 -7.50
CA LEU A 67 1.92 9.26 -6.38
C LEU A 67 1.80 10.38 -5.35
N SER A 68 0.60 10.93 -5.17
CA SER A 68 0.34 11.96 -4.16
C SER A 68 -0.22 11.35 -2.87
N ALA A 69 0.00 12.04 -1.75
CA ALA A 69 -0.53 11.62 -0.45
C ALA A 69 -2.07 11.42 -0.47
N ALA A 70 -2.80 12.18 -1.29
CA ALA A 70 -4.25 12.05 -1.43
C ALA A 70 -4.64 10.74 -2.14
N VAL A 71 -3.87 10.31 -3.14
CA VAL A 71 -4.11 9.03 -3.85
C VAL A 71 -3.85 7.87 -2.90
N VAL A 72 -2.73 7.90 -2.18
CA VAL A 72 -2.38 6.91 -1.17
C VAL A 72 -3.48 6.79 -0.11
N ALA A 73 -3.87 7.91 0.51
CA ALA A 73 -4.91 7.89 1.53
C ALA A 73 -6.24 7.32 1.00
N ARG A 74 -6.56 7.60 -0.27
CA ARG A 74 -7.76 7.05 -0.91
C ARG A 74 -7.66 5.54 -1.11
N VAL A 75 -6.52 5.03 -1.59
CA VAL A 75 -6.29 3.59 -1.79
C VAL A 75 -6.31 2.86 -0.45
N ASP A 76 -5.59 3.35 0.56
CA ASP A 76 -5.56 2.77 1.91
C ASP A 76 -6.96 2.66 2.51
N SER A 77 -7.77 3.73 2.36
CA SER A 77 -9.16 3.75 2.80
C SER A 77 -10.04 2.75 2.05
N LEU A 78 -9.86 2.58 0.74
CA LEU A 78 -10.63 1.61 -0.06
C LEU A 78 -10.27 0.16 0.31
N LEU A 79 -9.03 -0.08 0.71
CA LEU A 79 -8.56 -1.38 1.17
C LEU A 79 -8.93 -1.68 2.62
N GLY A 80 -9.33 -0.67 3.39
CA GLY A 80 -9.60 -0.82 4.82
C GLY A 80 -8.32 -1.00 5.64
N LEU A 81 -7.19 -0.49 5.14
CA LEU A 81 -5.91 -0.57 5.83
C LEU A 81 -5.90 0.32 7.09
N PRO A 82 -5.17 -0.07 8.15
CA PRO A 82 -5.01 0.78 9.32
C PRO A 82 -4.40 2.14 8.98
N PRO A 83 -4.71 3.19 9.76
CA PRO A 83 -4.15 4.52 9.53
C PRO A 83 -2.62 4.50 9.52
N SER A 84 -2.05 5.12 8.49
CA SER A 84 -0.61 5.28 8.32
C SER A 84 -0.33 6.68 7.77
N ASP A 85 0.91 7.17 7.88
CA ASP A 85 1.27 8.48 7.33
C ASP A 85 1.21 8.42 5.79
N PRO A 86 0.28 9.14 5.12
CA PRO A 86 0.13 9.09 3.68
C PRO A 86 1.27 9.79 2.91
N ARG A 87 2.18 10.48 3.61
CA ARG A 87 3.34 11.16 3.02
C ARG A 87 4.56 10.26 2.88
N LEU A 88 4.50 9.02 3.36
CA LEU A 88 5.59 8.06 3.18
C LEU A 88 5.57 7.50 1.76
N GLY A 89 6.70 7.61 1.04
CA GLY A 89 6.85 7.06 -0.31
C GLY A 89 6.14 7.83 -1.42
N VAL A 90 5.76 9.10 -1.18
CA VAL A 90 5.16 10.00 -2.20
C VAL A 90 6.15 11.10 -2.59
N ARG A 91 6.00 11.66 -3.80
CA ARG A 91 6.88 12.72 -4.34
C ARG A 91 6.13 14.04 -4.48
#